data_AF-A0A7V9VWP3-F1
#
_entry.id   AF-A0A7V9VWP3-F1
#
_cell.length_a   1.000
_cell.length_b   1.000
_cell.length_c   1.000
_cell.angle_alpha   90.00
_cell.angle_beta   90.00
_cell.angle_gamma   90.00
#
_symmetry.space_group_name_H-M   'P 1'
#
loop_
_entity.id
_entity.type
_entity.pdbx_description
1 polymer ?
#
loop_
_entity_poly.entity_id
_entity_poly.type
_entity_poly.pdbx_seq_one_letter_code
_entity_poly.pdbx_strand_id
1 'polypeptide(L)'
;MPEQTTSLLSPVTIDGTSRFIRYAFMPNKLHYCGGDNNTAIFDYGLEGLREPPLEAMLRKFTGAMPYLSLIARSNGIADPFDERVVEAYWIGNDLLAGVEVRSLHDALAVRFSKQLQGKTREWLLAKAPAGARPHHNFHVFDVHSRVGELEHSLETMDQCRISWGKVLKDDGSELVVERQPLALVEGKL
;
A
#
# COMPACT_ATOMS: atom_id res chain seq x y z
N MET A 1 26.65 -38.96 6.10
CA MET A 1 25.90 -37.75 6.50
C MET A 1 25.06 -37.35 5.30
N PRO A 2 23.73 -37.22 5.39
CA PRO A 2 22.94 -36.87 4.23
C PRO A 2 23.02 -35.36 3.98
N GLU A 3 23.40 -34.99 2.75
CA GLU A 3 23.36 -33.63 2.23
C GLU A 3 21.92 -33.10 2.27
N GLN A 4 21.71 -31.96 2.92
CA GLN A 4 20.45 -31.23 2.85
C GLN A 4 20.41 -30.49 1.52
N THR A 5 19.68 -31.06 0.56
CA THR A 5 19.33 -30.38 -0.68
C THR A 5 18.49 -29.15 -0.36
N THR A 6 19.08 -27.96 -0.48
CA THR A 6 18.34 -26.69 -0.45
C THR A 6 17.38 -26.69 -1.64
N SER A 7 16.12 -27.01 -1.38
CA SER A 7 15.04 -26.83 -2.35
C SER A 7 14.96 -25.35 -2.67
N LEU A 8 15.40 -24.95 -3.85
CA LEU A 8 15.13 -23.63 -4.39
C LEU A 8 13.62 -23.58 -4.63
N LEU A 9 12.90 -22.99 -3.68
CA LEU A 9 11.48 -22.71 -3.82
C LEU A 9 11.30 -21.87 -5.08
N SER A 10 10.61 -22.44 -6.07
CA SER A 10 10.10 -21.66 -7.20
C SER A 10 9.34 -20.44 -6.65
N PRO A 11 9.52 -19.24 -7.23
CA PRO A 11 8.82 -18.06 -6.73
C PRO A 11 7.32 -18.34 -6.75
N VAL A 12 6.70 -18.30 -5.57
CA VAL A 12 5.25 -18.41 -5.43
C VAL A 12 4.67 -17.18 -6.12
N THR A 13 3.97 -17.37 -7.22
CA THR A 13 3.20 -16.30 -7.86
C THR A 13 2.02 -15.97 -6.96
N ILE A 14 2.05 -14.80 -6.33
CA ILE A 14 0.98 -14.29 -5.48
C ILE A 14 0.06 -13.46 -6.38
N ASP A 15 -1.21 -13.84 -6.53
CA ASP A 15 -2.17 -13.03 -7.28
C ASP A 15 -2.37 -11.65 -6.63
N GLY A 16 -2.84 -10.67 -7.42
CA GLY A 16 -2.92 -9.28 -6.95
C GLY A 16 -3.86 -9.08 -5.76
N THR A 17 -4.96 -9.83 -5.69
CA THR A 17 -5.87 -9.80 -4.54
C THR A 17 -5.17 -10.30 -3.27
N SER A 18 -4.53 -11.46 -3.34
CA SER A 18 -3.75 -12.02 -2.22
C SER A 18 -2.63 -11.08 -1.79
N ARG A 19 -1.93 -10.45 -2.74
CA ARG A 19 -0.89 -9.46 -2.46
C ARG A 19 -1.47 -8.22 -1.77
N PHE A 20 -2.61 -7.73 -2.25
CA PHE A 20 -3.28 -6.56 -1.66
C PHE A 20 -3.62 -6.82 -0.20
N ILE A 21 -4.20 -7.98 0.09
CA ILE A 21 -4.59 -8.38 1.44
C ILE A 21 -3.38 -8.47 2.37
N ARG A 22 -2.27 -9.07 1.91
CA ARG A 22 -1.05 -9.21 2.73
C ARG A 22 -0.50 -7.86 3.21
N TYR A 23 -0.56 -6.83 2.38
CA TYR A 23 -0.12 -5.48 2.76
C TYR A 23 -1.20 -4.66 3.49
N ALA A 24 -2.47 -4.84 3.14
CA ALA A 24 -3.57 -4.09 3.72
C ALA A 24 -3.96 -4.59 5.13
N PHE A 25 -3.71 -5.86 5.45
CA PHE A 25 -4.24 -6.52 6.64
C PHE A 25 -3.84 -5.84 7.94
N MET A 26 -2.54 -5.61 8.19
CA MET A 26 -2.13 -5.09 9.49
C MET A 26 -2.60 -3.65 9.76
N PRO A 27 -2.44 -2.70 8.83
CA PRO A 27 -3.01 -1.36 9.01
C PRO A 27 -4.54 -1.39 9.16
N ASN A 28 -5.25 -2.27 8.43
CA ASN A 28 -6.70 -2.43 8.60
C ASN A 28 -7.08 -3.02 9.97
N LYS A 29 -6.32 -4.00 10.47
CA LYS A 29 -6.48 -4.56 11.82
C LYS A 29 -6.28 -3.51 12.92
N LEU A 30 -5.42 -2.53 12.68
CA LEU A 30 -5.19 -1.37 13.55
C LEU A 30 -6.20 -0.22 13.30
N HIS A 31 -7.20 -0.43 12.44
CA HIS A 31 -8.23 0.53 12.05
C HIS A 31 -7.69 1.79 11.33
N TYR A 32 -6.53 1.67 10.68
CA TYR A 32 -5.93 2.78 9.93
C TYR A 32 -6.50 2.96 8.52
N CYS A 33 -7.07 1.90 7.94
CA CYS A 33 -7.67 1.94 6.61
C CYS A 33 -8.70 0.82 6.43
N GLY A 34 -9.48 0.88 5.35
CA GLY A 34 -10.48 -0.13 5.01
C GLY A 34 -11.76 -0.01 5.84
N GLY A 35 -12.52 -1.10 5.95
CA GLY A 35 -13.69 -1.20 6.82
C GLY A 35 -13.51 -2.28 7.89
N ASP A 36 -14.48 -2.45 8.78
CA ASP A 36 -14.36 -3.26 10.00
C ASP A 36 -14.33 -4.80 9.82
N ASN A 37 -14.18 -5.30 8.59
CA ASN A 37 -14.24 -6.72 8.27
C ASN A 37 -12.86 -7.41 8.36
N ASN A 38 -12.12 -7.14 9.43
CA ASN A 38 -10.72 -7.56 9.58
C ASN A 38 -10.55 -9.09 9.56
N THR A 39 -11.50 -9.83 10.16
CA THR A 39 -11.50 -11.30 10.19
C THR A 39 -11.68 -11.92 8.80
N ALA A 40 -12.62 -11.39 7.99
CA ALA A 40 -12.85 -11.91 6.65
C ALA A 40 -11.65 -11.67 5.70
N ILE A 41 -10.91 -10.57 5.89
CA ILE A 41 -9.68 -10.28 5.14
C ILE A 41 -8.55 -11.24 5.56
N PHE A 42 -8.45 -11.55 6.86
CA PHE A 42 -7.48 -12.51 7.37
C PHE A 42 -7.74 -13.93 6.86
N ASP A 43 -8.97 -14.40 6.97
CA ASP A 43 -9.39 -15.74 6.56
C ASP A 43 -9.16 -15.94 5.05
N TYR A 44 -9.40 -14.90 4.25
CA TYR A 44 -9.08 -14.91 2.81
C TYR A 44 -7.58 -15.09 2.56
N GLY A 45 -6.74 -14.37 3.31
CA GLY A 45 -5.29 -14.44 3.18
C GLY A 45 -4.67 -15.79 3.57
N LEU A 46 -5.35 -16.56 4.43
CA LEU A 46 -4.92 -17.87 4.91
C LEU A 46 -5.43 -19.04 4.06
N GLU A 47 -6.72 -19.03 3.70
CA GLU A 47 -7.39 -20.21 3.16
C GLU A 47 -7.65 -20.13 1.65
N GLY A 48 -7.35 -18.99 1.02
CA GLY A 48 -7.65 -18.78 -0.40
C GLY A 48 -9.14 -18.91 -0.72
N LEU A 49 -10.01 -18.77 0.29
CA LEU A 49 -11.45 -18.92 0.17
C LEU A 49 -12.04 -17.78 -0.65
N ARG A 50 -12.42 -18.08 -1.90
CA ARG A 50 -12.95 -17.12 -2.89
C ARG A 50 -14.46 -16.92 -2.80
N GLU A 51 -15.05 -16.96 -1.62
CA GLU A 51 -16.49 -16.72 -1.46
C GLU A 51 -16.79 -15.20 -1.64
N PRO A 52 -17.59 -14.80 -2.64
CA PRO A 52 -17.80 -13.40 -2.99
C PRO A 52 -18.65 -12.59 -1.98
N PRO A 53 -18.59 -11.24 -2.04
CA PRO A 53 -17.75 -10.46 -2.95
C PRO A 53 -16.64 -9.75 -2.16
N LEU A 54 -15.50 -10.42 -2.03
CA LEU A 54 -14.25 -9.82 -1.58
C LEU A 54 -13.97 -8.49 -2.29
N GLU A 55 -14.25 -8.38 -3.58
CA GLU A 55 -14.14 -7.12 -4.32
C GLU A 55 -14.89 -5.96 -3.66
N ALA A 56 -16.10 -6.20 -3.14
CA ALA A 56 -16.88 -5.17 -2.46
C ALA A 56 -16.22 -4.76 -1.14
N MET A 57 -15.52 -5.67 -0.47
CA MET A 57 -14.73 -5.38 0.72
C MET A 57 -13.47 -4.59 0.37
N LEU A 58 -12.72 -5.00 -0.66
CA LEU A 58 -11.50 -4.31 -1.07
C LEU A 58 -11.78 -2.91 -1.63
N ARG A 59 -12.94 -2.69 -2.24
CA ARG A 59 -13.38 -1.35 -2.66
C ARG A 59 -13.59 -0.37 -1.50
N LYS A 60 -13.73 -0.84 -0.26
CA LYS A 60 -13.79 0.02 0.95
C LYS A 60 -12.44 0.63 1.31
N PHE A 61 -11.34 0.19 0.71
CA PHE A 61 -10.04 0.85 0.86
C PHE A 61 -9.98 2.13 0.01
N THR A 62 -10.75 3.14 0.43
CA THR A 62 -10.97 4.42 -0.28
C THR A 62 -9.70 5.25 -0.45
N GLY A 63 -8.65 4.97 0.34
CA GLY A 63 -7.30 5.51 0.16
C GLY A 63 -6.55 4.86 -1.01
N ALA A 64 -6.62 3.53 -1.15
CA ALA A 64 -5.86 2.77 -2.15
C ALA A 64 -6.51 2.74 -3.54
N MET A 65 -7.84 2.57 -3.61
CA MET A 65 -8.57 2.37 -4.86
C MET A 65 -8.30 3.45 -5.93
N PRO A 66 -8.26 4.76 -5.61
CA PRO A 66 -7.96 5.78 -6.61
C PRO A 66 -6.60 5.61 -7.28
N TYR A 67 -5.59 5.11 -6.54
CA TYR A 67 -4.25 4.86 -7.07
C TYR A 67 -4.21 3.60 -7.92
N LEU A 68 -4.79 2.50 -7.45
CA LEU A 68 -4.89 1.25 -8.23
C LEU A 68 -5.60 1.48 -9.56
N SER A 69 -6.74 2.18 -9.55
CA SER A 69 -7.48 2.51 -10.77
C SER A 69 -6.72 3.48 -11.69
N LEU A 70 -5.90 4.39 -11.14
CA LEU A 70 -5.04 5.26 -11.93
C LEU A 70 -3.90 4.48 -12.60
N ILE A 71 -3.22 3.59 -11.87
CA ILE A 71 -2.15 2.76 -12.43
C ILE A 71 -2.70 1.84 -13.51
N ALA A 72 -3.81 1.15 -13.24
CA ALA A 72 -4.42 0.22 -14.18
C ALA A 72 -4.79 0.92 -15.50
N ARG A 73 -5.56 2.03 -15.43
CA ARG A 73 -5.98 2.77 -16.63
C ARG A 73 -4.81 3.35 -17.42
N SER A 74 -3.78 3.85 -16.73
CA SER A 74 -2.59 4.43 -17.38
C SER A 74 -1.78 3.40 -18.16
N ASN A 75 -1.93 2.13 -17.84
CA ASN A 75 -1.21 1.02 -18.46
C ASN A 75 -2.12 0.10 -19.29
N GLY A 76 -3.37 0.50 -19.57
CA GLY A 76 -4.31 -0.29 -20.35
C GLY A 76 -4.76 -1.60 -19.69
N ILE A 77 -4.68 -1.69 -18.37
CA ILE A 77 -5.09 -2.86 -17.58
C ILE A 77 -6.51 -2.62 -17.06
N ALA A 78 -7.41 -3.57 -17.31
CA ALA A 78 -8.82 -3.44 -16.93
C ALA A 78 -9.05 -3.64 -15.42
N ASP A 79 -8.36 -4.61 -14.84
CA ASP A 79 -8.52 -4.97 -13.43
C ASP A 79 -7.58 -4.15 -12.52
N PRO A 80 -8.09 -3.31 -11.61
CA PRO A 80 -7.26 -2.61 -10.63
C PRO A 80 -6.60 -3.56 -9.61
N PHE A 81 -7.04 -4.82 -9.52
CA PHE A 81 -6.41 -5.86 -8.70
C PHE A 81 -5.53 -6.80 -9.51
N ASP A 82 -5.19 -6.47 -10.77
CA ASP A 82 -4.13 -7.15 -11.52
C ASP A 82 -2.84 -7.15 -10.67
N GLU A 83 -2.18 -8.30 -10.65
CA GLU A 83 -1.00 -8.56 -9.82
C GLU A 83 0.09 -7.48 -9.99
N ARG A 84 0.30 -7.02 -11.22
CA ARG A 84 1.29 -5.98 -11.54
C ARG A 84 0.86 -4.61 -11.05
N VAL A 85 -0.43 -4.31 -11.07
CA VAL A 85 -0.99 -3.03 -10.58
C VAL A 85 -0.88 -2.95 -9.06
N VAL A 86 -1.24 -4.03 -8.38
CA VAL A 86 -1.15 -4.11 -6.91
C VAL A 86 0.31 -4.06 -6.46
N GLU A 87 1.21 -4.74 -7.17
CA GLU A 87 2.65 -4.64 -6.94
C GLU A 87 3.15 -3.19 -7.08
N ALA A 88 2.78 -2.51 -8.18
CA ALA A 88 3.16 -1.14 -8.44
C ALA A 88 2.74 -0.20 -7.31
N TYR A 89 1.54 -0.39 -6.77
CA TYR A 89 1.03 0.41 -5.67
C TYR A 89 1.77 0.17 -4.35
N TRP A 90 2.03 -1.09 -3.98
CA TRP A 90 2.61 -1.40 -2.66
C TRP A 90 4.13 -1.29 -2.60
N ILE A 91 4.83 -1.88 -3.58
CA ILE A 91 6.31 -1.99 -3.56
C ILE A 91 6.97 -1.26 -4.73
N GLY A 92 6.21 -0.90 -5.76
CA GLY A 92 6.71 -0.22 -6.95
C GLY A 92 7.21 -1.18 -8.02
N ASN A 93 6.93 -0.84 -9.27
CA ASN A 93 7.47 -1.47 -10.49
C ASN A 93 7.32 -0.50 -11.68
N ASP A 94 7.62 -0.98 -12.89
CA ASP A 94 7.66 -0.16 -14.11
C ASP A 94 6.31 0.47 -14.50
N LEU A 95 5.17 -0.03 -14.01
CA LEU A 95 3.86 0.55 -14.31
C LEU A 95 3.70 1.97 -13.75
N LEU A 96 4.49 2.33 -12.72
CA LEU A 96 4.50 3.70 -12.18
C LEU A 96 5.06 4.72 -13.18
N ALA A 97 5.94 4.29 -14.09
CA ALA A 97 6.48 5.15 -15.14
C ALA A 97 5.43 5.48 -16.21
N GLY A 98 4.48 4.57 -16.47
CA GLY A 98 3.35 4.79 -17.39
C GLY A 98 2.29 5.77 -16.87
N VAL A 99 2.38 6.20 -15.61
CA VAL A 99 1.48 7.21 -15.04
C VAL A 99 2.03 8.61 -15.31
N GLU A 100 1.39 9.31 -16.25
CA GLU A 100 1.65 10.73 -16.54
C GLU A 100 1.53 11.62 -15.30
N VAL A 101 2.44 12.60 -15.18
CA VAL A 101 2.45 13.59 -14.10
C VAL A 101 1.09 14.30 -13.99
N ARG A 102 0.53 14.71 -15.13
CA ARG A 102 -0.77 15.37 -15.20
C ARG A 102 -1.90 14.48 -14.69
N SER A 103 -1.87 13.19 -15.02
CA SER A 103 -2.89 12.23 -14.61
C SER A 103 -2.93 12.05 -13.09
N LEU A 104 -1.77 12.02 -12.43
CA LEU A 104 -1.70 11.99 -10.96
C LEU A 104 -2.16 13.32 -10.35
N HIS A 105 -1.68 14.45 -10.88
CA HIS A 105 -2.11 15.78 -10.44
C HIS A 105 -3.63 15.92 -10.47
N ASP A 106 -4.25 15.60 -11.61
CA ASP A 106 -5.69 15.77 -11.81
C ASP A 106 -6.48 14.81 -10.91
N ALA A 107 -5.99 13.58 -10.71
CA ALA A 107 -6.59 12.63 -9.78
C ALA A 107 -6.58 13.15 -8.33
N LEU A 108 -5.45 13.72 -7.86
CA LEU A 108 -5.34 14.33 -6.54
C LEU A 108 -6.25 15.56 -6.41
N ALA A 109 -6.29 16.41 -7.43
CA ALA A 109 -7.10 17.62 -7.45
C ALA A 109 -8.59 17.33 -7.33
N VAL A 110 -9.08 16.30 -8.04
CA VAL A 110 -10.46 15.84 -7.95
C VAL A 110 -10.73 15.21 -6.58
N ARG A 111 -9.90 14.25 -6.17
CA ARG A 111 -10.08 13.46 -4.94
C ARG A 111 -10.16 14.31 -3.67
N PHE A 112 -9.34 15.35 -3.57
CA PHE A 112 -9.23 16.19 -2.38
C PHE A 112 -9.86 17.57 -2.52
N SER A 113 -10.61 17.83 -3.61
CA SER A 113 -11.23 19.12 -3.90
C SER A 113 -12.10 19.69 -2.77
N LYS A 114 -12.79 18.81 -2.03
CA LYS A 114 -13.65 19.17 -0.89
C LYS A 114 -12.93 19.11 0.46
N GLN A 115 -11.83 18.36 0.56
CA GLN A 115 -11.13 18.07 1.81
C GLN A 115 -9.98 19.06 2.07
N LEU A 116 -9.32 19.55 1.02
CA LEU A 116 -8.15 20.41 1.12
C LEU A 116 -8.36 21.75 0.42
N GLN A 117 -7.85 22.82 1.03
CA GLN A 117 -7.93 24.19 0.50
C GLN A 117 -6.62 24.95 0.71
N GLY A 118 -6.45 26.07 -0.01
CA GLY A 118 -5.31 26.97 0.11
C GLY A 118 -3.95 26.28 -0.03
N LYS A 119 -2.99 26.70 0.81
CA LYS A 119 -1.59 26.23 0.77
C LYS A 119 -1.44 24.71 0.90
N THR A 120 -2.28 24.04 1.69
CA THR A 120 -2.20 22.58 1.84
C THR A 120 -2.57 21.86 0.54
N ARG A 121 -3.58 22.36 -0.17
CA ARG A 121 -3.95 21.83 -1.49
C ARG A 121 -2.85 22.11 -2.52
N GLU A 122 -2.35 23.33 -2.58
CA GLU A 122 -1.26 23.72 -3.49
C GLU A 122 -0.02 22.84 -3.28
N TRP A 123 0.34 22.62 -2.01
CA TRP A 123 1.46 21.76 -1.63
C TRP A 123 1.27 20.31 -2.10
N LEU A 124 0.07 19.74 -1.91
CA LEU A 124 -0.20 18.35 -2.33
C LEU A 124 -0.16 18.23 -3.86
N LEU A 125 -0.74 19.19 -4.57
CA LEU A 125 -0.77 19.19 -6.03
C LEU A 125 0.63 19.40 -6.64
N ALA A 126 1.52 20.11 -5.95
CA ALA A 126 2.91 20.26 -6.36
C ALA A 126 3.74 18.96 -6.25
N LYS A 127 3.23 17.91 -5.60
CA LYS A 127 3.96 16.64 -5.45
C LYS A 127 4.10 15.86 -6.75
N ALA A 128 3.04 15.82 -7.56
CA ALA A 128 3.09 15.16 -8.86
C ALA A 128 4.21 15.73 -9.77
N PRO A 129 4.31 17.05 -10.03
CA PRO A 129 5.40 17.60 -10.83
C PRO A 129 6.78 17.51 -10.15
N ALA A 130 6.83 17.36 -8.82
CA ALA A 130 8.07 17.09 -8.09
C ALA A 130 8.52 15.61 -8.16
N GLY A 131 7.81 14.75 -8.89
CA GLY A 131 8.19 13.35 -9.12
C GLY A 131 7.43 12.33 -8.26
N ALA A 132 6.39 12.72 -7.53
CA ALA A 132 5.55 11.76 -6.82
C ALA A 132 4.90 10.77 -7.79
N ARG A 133 4.71 9.54 -7.31
CA ARG A 133 4.07 8.44 -8.03
C ARG A 133 2.89 7.91 -7.22
N PRO A 134 1.89 7.26 -7.84
CA PRO A 134 0.74 6.67 -7.14
C PRO A 134 1.12 5.41 -6.31
N HIS A 135 2.14 5.52 -5.46
CA HIS A 135 2.67 4.48 -4.60
C HIS A 135 2.14 4.66 -3.16
N HIS A 136 2.03 3.57 -2.39
CA HIS A 136 1.48 3.59 -1.05
C HIS A 136 2.26 4.51 -0.11
N ASN A 137 3.60 4.46 -0.13
CA ASN A 137 4.41 5.34 0.72
C ASN A 137 4.20 6.84 0.43
N PHE A 138 3.90 7.24 -0.81
CA PHE A 138 3.48 8.62 -1.10
C PHE A 138 2.16 8.95 -0.40
N HIS A 139 1.21 8.01 -0.41
CA HIS A 139 -0.03 8.17 0.34
C HIS A 139 0.24 8.34 1.85
N VAL A 140 1.09 7.50 2.45
CA VAL A 140 1.40 7.56 3.89
C VAL A 140 2.08 8.87 4.27
N PHE A 141 3.11 9.29 3.52
CA PHE A 141 3.94 10.43 3.91
C PHE A 141 3.36 11.79 3.52
N ASP A 142 2.74 11.92 2.35
CA ASP A 142 2.31 13.23 1.84
C ASP A 142 0.81 13.46 1.90
N VAL A 143 0.00 12.42 1.67
CA VAL A 143 -1.45 12.55 1.62
C VAL A 143 -2.05 12.39 3.01
N HIS A 144 -1.77 11.25 3.63
CA HIS A 144 -2.36 10.86 4.90
C HIS A 144 -1.99 11.88 5.98
N SER A 145 -0.71 12.26 6.08
CA SER A 145 -0.18 13.28 7.02
C SER A 145 -0.87 14.65 6.98
N ARG A 146 -1.64 14.95 5.93
CA ARG A 146 -2.25 16.26 5.70
C ARG A 146 -3.77 16.27 5.66
N VAL A 147 -4.41 15.10 5.66
CA VAL A 147 -5.88 14.97 5.50
C VAL A 147 -6.59 14.70 6.84
N GLY A 148 -5.86 14.50 7.95
CA GLY A 148 -6.45 14.55 9.30
C GLY A 148 -7.31 13.34 9.71
N GLU A 149 -7.28 12.23 8.96
CA GLU A 149 -8.17 11.07 9.21
C GLU A 149 -7.77 10.20 10.43
N LEU A 150 -6.54 10.31 10.95
CA LEU A 150 -6.03 9.65 12.18
C LEU A 150 -5.09 10.61 12.92
N GLU A 151 -4.81 10.41 14.22
CA GLU A 151 -3.72 11.16 14.87
C GLU A 151 -2.38 10.83 14.17
N HIS A 152 -1.83 11.84 13.48
CA HIS A 152 -0.60 11.72 12.69
C HIS A 152 0.65 11.69 13.57
N SER A 153 1.04 10.50 14.00
CA SER A 153 2.31 10.27 14.68
C SER A 153 3.34 9.65 13.74
N LEU A 154 4.63 9.77 14.12
CA LEU A 154 5.72 8.99 13.50
C LEU A 154 5.45 7.49 13.57
N GLU A 155 4.81 7.03 14.64
CA GLU A 155 4.45 5.64 14.87
C GLU A 155 3.43 5.15 13.83
N THR A 156 2.33 5.87 13.60
CA THR A 156 1.32 5.48 12.60
C THR A 156 1.92 5.47 11.19
N MET A 157 2.79 6.43 10.86
CA MET A 157 3.50 6.42 9.57
C MET A 157 4.43 5.22 9.43
N ASP A 158 5.15 4.85 10.50
CA ASP A 158 6.04 3.68 10.48
C ASP A 158 5.29 2.35 10.38
N GLN A 159 4.09 2.28 10.96
CA GLN A 159 3.20 1.12 10.91
C GLN A 159 2.48 0.97 9.57
N CYS A 160 2.24 2.08 8.86
CA CYS A 160 1.56 2.07 7.55
C CYS A 160 2.52 1.98 6.36
N ARG A 161 3.72 2.56 6.44
CA ARG A 161 4.64 2.55 5.30
C ARG A 161 5.06 1.12 4.95
N ILE A 162 5.25 0.87 3.66
CA ILE A 162 5.92 -0.34 3.21
C ILE A 162 7.41 -0.21 3.49
N SER A 163 7.94 -1.22 4.17
CA SER A 163 9.34 -1.34 4.57
C SER A 163 9.80 -2.79 4.42
N TRP A 164 11.09 -3.03 4.65
CA TRP A 164 11.67 -4.37 4.64
C TRP A 164 12.48 -4.59 5.93
N GLY A 165 12.70 -5.86 6.24
CA GLY A 165 13.55 -6.29 7.34
C GLY A 165 14.12 -7.68 7.07
N LYS A 166 15.13 -8.05 7.85
CA LYS A 166 15.75 -9.37 7.82
C LYS A 166 15.19 -10.22 8.95
N VAL A 167 14.66 -11.39 8.62
CA VAL A 167 14.29 -12.39 9.64
C VAL A 167 15.58 -12.96 10.22
N LEU A 168 15.76 -12.81 11.53
CA LEU A 168 16.90 -13.35 12.29
C LEU A 168 16.58 -14.70 12.90
N LYS A 169 15.34 -14.90 13.33
CA LYS A 169 14.86 -16.14 13.95
C LYS A 169 13.36 -16.32 13.69
N ASP A 170 12.97 -17.57 13.49
CA ASP A 170 11.59 -18.05 13.47
C ASP A 170 11.39 -18.97 14.68
N ASP A 171 10.43 -18.66 15.54
CA ASP A 171 10.05 -19.50 16.69
C ASP A 171 8.69 -20.20 16.51
N GLY A 172 8.11 -20.10 15.31
CA GLY A 172 6.83 -20.68 14.93
C GLY A 172 5.65 -19.72 15.11
N SER A 173 5.56 -19.02 16.25
CA SER A 173 4.47 -18.06 16.52
C SER A 173 4.85 -16.62 16.22
N GLU A 174 6.14 -16.30 16.32
CA GLU A 174 6.70 -14.97 16.17
C GLU A 174 7.97 -15.03 15.30
N LEU A 175 8.25 -13.88 14.67
CA LEU A 175 9.48 -13.67 13.92
C LEU A 175 10.31 -12.61 14.63
N VAL A 176 11.56 -12.92 14.92
CA VAL A 176 12.53 -11.91 15.32
C VAL A 176 13.07 -11.27 14.06
N VAL A 177 12.78 -9.98 13.86
CA VAL A 177 13.17 -9.23 12.66
C VAL A 177 14.10 -8.08 13.00
N GLU A 178 15.15 -7.93 12.20
CA GLU A 178 15.94 -6.71 12.14
C GLU A 178 15.33 -5.81 11.06
N ARG A 179 14.93 -4.59 11.43
CA ARG A 179 14.43 -3.59 10.48
C ARG A 179 14.89 -2.19 10.85
N GLN A 180 14.84 -1.29 9.89
CA GLN A 180 15.05 0.13 10.13
C GLN A 180 13.71 0.81 10.45
N PRO A 181 13.50 1.37 11.66
CA PRO A 181 12.30 2.13 11.98
C PRO A 181 12.31 3.49 11.29
N LEU A 182 11.14 4.09 11.13
CA LEU A 182 11.02 5.51 10.76
C LEU A 182 11.36 6.37 11.98
N ALA A 183 12.26 7.32 11.81
CA ALA A 183 12.68 8.22 12.89
C ALA A 183 12.80 9.64 12.35
N LEU A 184 12.55 10.63 13.21
CA LEU A 184 12.83 12.03 12.89
C LEU A 184 14.23 12.39 13.41
N VAL A 185 15.16 12.63 12.51
CA VAL A 185 16.55 13.00 12.82
C VAL A 185 16.82 14.38 12.21
N GLU A 186 17.20 15.35 13.04
CA GLU A 186 17.47 16.73 12.61
C GLU A 186 16.32 17.38 11.80
N GLY A 187 15.07 17.04 12.15
CA GLY A 187 13.88 17.55 11.46
C GLY A 187 13.60 16.90 10.11
N LYS A 188 14.23 15.76 9.80
CA LYS A 188 14.01 14.96 8.59
C LYS A 188 13.60 13.54 8.95
N LEU A 189 12.70 12.97 8.15
CA LEU A 189 12.35 11.56 8.19
C LEU A 189 13.48 10.69 7.63
#